data_AF-A0A7C3ER17-F1
#
_entry.id   AF-A0A7C3ER17-F1
#
_cell.length_a   1.000
_cell.length_b   1.000
_cell.length_c   1.000
_cell.angle_alpha   90.00
_cell.angle_beta   90.00
_cell.angle_gamma   90.00
#
_symmetry.space_group_name_H-M   'P 1'
#
loop_
_entity.id
_entity.type
_entity.pdbx_description
1 polymer ?
#
loop_
_entity_poly.entity_id
_entity_poly.type
_entity_poly.pdbx_seq_one_letter_code
_entity_poly.pdbx_strand_id
1 'polypeptide(L)'
;MSAKRNNSDSEKGSKNKSTSSKRSKENENNLKKQVKESKKTLKRVINYPFNSLFKIGALIGILYFSYAYFGNELELKLALLNSFLYFTAVYLGFGLIYTIIIYFIAHYRVKDEEEKRRLKEEQMNWEREKMELQKSKYQEELRMAELRREEELKRFRELNQKKSNELPPREGISYNDFMSGNEDVVDIDSNQQQLVMEDNL
;
A
#
# COMPACT_ATOMS: atom_id res chain seq x y z
N MET A 1 12.09 48.64 40.81
CA MET A 1 11.07 47.91 40.03
C MET A 1 11.77 47.27 38.84
N SER A 2 11.99 45.96 38.88
CA SER A 2 12.69 45.24 37.80
C SER A 2 11.84 44.06 37.33
N ALA A 3 11.65 44.01 36.02
CA ALA A 3 10.68 43.18 35.32
C ALA A 3 11.02 41.69 35.35
N LYS A 4 10.00 40.89 35.65
CA LYS A 4 9.96 39.43 35.49
C LYS A 4 9.49 39.14 34.06
N ARG A 5 10.35 38.64 33.18
CA ARG A 5 9.97 38.14 31.84
C ARG A 5 9.95 36.63 31.81
N ASN A 6 8.93 36.13 31.14
CA ASN A 6 8.38 34.78 31.17
C ASN A 6 9.34 33.71 30.62
N ASN A 7 9.32 32.56 31.30
CA ASN A 7 10.13 31.38 31.02
C ASN A 7 9.20 30.20 30.70
N SER A 8 8.36 30.31 29.66
CA SER A 8 7.30 29.32 29.36
C SER A 8 7.25 28.79 27.93
N ASP A 9 8.09 29.26 27.02
CA ASP A 9 8.02 28.87 25.59
C ASP A 9 9.03 27.80 25.16
N SER A 10 9.96 27.37 26.02
CA SER A 10 10.99 26.39 25.66
C SER A 10 10.60 24.91 25.83
N GLU A 11 9.50 24.60 26.54
CA GLU A 11 9.15 23.20 26.86
C GLU A 11 8.23 22.49 25.85
N LYS A 12 7.54 23.22 24.96
CA LYS A 12 6.63 22.60 23.97
C LYS A 12 7.33 22.10 22.70
N GLY A 13 8.54 22.60 22.39
CA GLY A 13 9.31 22.19 21.20
C GLY A 13 10.10 20.88 21.35
N SER A 14 10.41 20.44 22.57
CA SER A 14 11.29 19.27 22.81
C SER A 14 10.52 17.94 22.85
N LYS A 15 9.25 17.94 23.26
CA LYS A 15 8.42 16.72 23.34
C LYS A 15 8.10 16.12 21.96
N ASN A 16 7.86 16.95 20.94
CA ASN A 16 7.52 16.49 19.59
C ASN A 16 8.72 15.93 18.79
N LYS A 17 9.96 16.35 19.08
CA LYS A 17 11.16 15.74 18.47
C LYS A 17 11.46 14.35 19.02
N SER A 18 11.11 14.09 20.29
CA SER A 18 11.39 12.79 20.94
C SER A 18 10.48 11.66 20.43
N THR A 19 9.21 11.95 20.13
CA THR A 19 8.22 10.99 19.64
C THR A 19 8.42 10.65 18.15
N SER A 20 8.82 11.64 17.34
CA SER A 20 9.22 11.43 15.94
C SER A 20 10.47 10.53 15.83
N SER A 21 11.51 10.76 16.66
CA SER A 21 12.72 9.92 16.62
C SER A 21 12.49 8.48 17.11
N LYS A 22 11.56 8.27 18.06
CA LYS A 22 11.17 6.93 18.52
C LYS A 22 10.41 6.16 17.45
N ARG A 23 9.42 6.78 16.79
CA ARG A 23 8.72 6.18 15.63
C ARG A 23 9.67 5.86 14.47
N SER A 24 10.64 6.73 14.21
CA SER A 24 11.63 6.50 13.14
C SER A 24 12.58 5.32 13.46
N LYS A 25 13.05 5.21 14.70
CA LYS A 25 13.88 4.07 15.16
C LYS A 25 13.12 2.74 15.24
N GLU A 26 11.83 2.79 15.60
CA GLU A 26 10.97 1.61 15.65
C GLU A 26 10.69 1.07 14.25
N ASN A 27 10.41 1.96 13.28
CA ASN A 27 10.28 1.60 11.87
C ASN A 27 11.60 1.05 11.29
N GLU A 28 12.75 1.64 11.63
CA GLU A 28 14.05 1.16 11.18
C GLU A 28 14.40 -0.23 11.75
N ASN A 29 14.05 -0.50 13.01
CA ASN A 29 14.23 -1.81 13.62
C ASN A 29 13.28 -2.86 13.03
N ASN A 30 12.04 -2.48 12.71
CA ASN A 30 11.08 -3.35 12.05
C ASN A 30 11.53 -3.69 10.61
N LEU A 31 12.03 -2.69 9.86
CA LEU A 31 12.64 -2.91 8.55
C LEU A 31 13.87 -3.82 8.64
N LYS A 32 14.76 -3.61 9.61
CA LYS A 32 15.93 -4.48 9.83
C LYS A 32 15.54 -5.92 10.22
N LYS A 33 14.46 -6.11 10.98
CA LYS A 33 13.91 -7.44 11.30
C LYS A 33 13.35 -8.10 10.04
N GLN A 34 12.54 -7.41 9.25
CA GLN A 34 12.02 -7.92 7.98
C GLN A 34 13.13 -8.27 6.98
N VAL A 35 14.19 -7.46 6.88
CA VAL A 35 15.37 -7.75 6.04
C VAL A 35 16.14 -8.98 6.54
N LYS A 36 16.26 -9.16 7.86
CA LYS A 36 16.90 -10.37 8.44
C LYS A 36 16.05 -11.61 8.23
N GLU A 37 14.73 -11.51 8.35
CA GLU A 37 13.79 -12.61 8.12
C GLU A 37 13.77 -13.02 6.66
N SER A 38 13.67 -12.07 5.73
CA SER A 38 13.77 -12.32 4.28
C SER A 38 15.11 -12.94 3.86
N LYS A 39 16.22 -12.52 4.45
CA LYS A 39 17.52 -13.19 4.25
C LYS A 39 17.55 -14.62 4.80
N LYS A 40 16.89 -14.88 5.93
CA LYS A 40 16.80 -16.22 6.53
C LYS A 40 15.90 -17.15 5.70
N THR A 41 14.76 -16.67 5.22
CA THR A 41 13.89 -17.45 4.32
C THR A 41 14.60 -17.72 3.00
N LEU A 42 15.28 -16.74 2.40
CA LEU A 42 16.05 -16.96 1.18
C LEU A 42 17.15 -18.03 1.37
N LYS A 43 17.94 -17.93 2.45
CA LYS A 43 18.95 -18.95 2.79
C LYS A 43 18.32 -20.32 3.03
N ARG A 44 17.12 -20.38 3.64
CA ARG A 44 16.41 -21.64 3.85
C ARG A 44 15.92 -22.24 2.54
N VAL A 45 15.32 -21.44 1.65
CA VAL A 45 14.84 -21.91 0.34
C VAL A 45 15.98 -22.45 -0.51
N ILE A 46 17.16 -21.82 -0.45
CA ILE A 46 18.33 -22.27 -1.19
C ILE A 46 18.99 -23.48 -0.51
N ASN A 47 19.27 -23.43 0.79
CA ASN A 47 20.06 -24.49 1.46
C ASN A 47 19.26 -25.74 1.83
N TYR A 48 17.97 -25.61 2.11
CA TYR A 48 17.12 -26.75 2.50
C TYR A 48 17.14 -27.89 1.46
N PRO A 49 16.97 -27.64 0.15
CA PRO A 49 16.99 -28.73 -0.81
C PRO A 49 18.37 -29.39 -0.94
N PHE A 50 19.46 -28.64 -0.99
CA PHE A 50 20.80 -29.24 -1.04
C PHE A 50 21.10 -30.10 0.20
N ASN A 51 20.72 -29.60 1.38
CA ASN A 51 20.93 -30.34 2.63
C ASN A 51 20.04 -31.60 2.70
N SER A 52 18.81 -31.53 2.21
CA SER A 52 17.91 -32.69 2.17
C SER A 52 18.38 -33.73 1.16
N LEU A 53 18.81 -33.27 -0.03
CA LEU A 53 19.34 -34.12 -1.09
C LEU A 53 20.62 -34.83 -0.64
N PHE A 54 21.51 -34.11 0.07
CA PHE A 54 22.71 -34.68 0.64
C PHE A 54 22.40 -35.76 1.68
N LYS A 55 21.45 -35.50 2.59
CA LYS A 55 21.04 -36.49 3.62
C LYS A 55 20.43 -37.75 3.00
N ILE A 56 19.52 -37.58 2.03
CA ILE A 56 18.88 -38.71 1.34
C ILE A 56 19.92 -39.51 0.56
N GLY A 57 20.77 -38.82 -0.22
CA GLY A 57 21.86 -39.47 -0.93
C GLY A 57 22.79 -40.21 0.02
N ALA A 58 23.22 -39.58 1.12
CA ALA A 58 24.11 -40.20 2.10
C ALA A 58 23.49 -41.46 2.72
N LEU A 59 22.19 -41.42 3.02
CA LEU A 59 21.45 -42.57 3.54
C LEU A 59 21.43 -43.71 2.52
N ILE A 60 21.15 -43.42 1.24
CA ILE A 60 21.20 -44.40 0.15
C ILE A 60 22.61 -44.97 -0.02
N GLY A 61 23.64 -44.11 0.02
CA GLY A 61 25.03 -44.52 -0.07
C GLY A 61 25.46 -45.43 1.08
N ILE A 62 25.02 -45.15 2.30
CA ILE A 62 25.28 -46.01 3.48
C ILE A 62 24.56 -47.35 3.34
N LEU A 63 23.30 -47.36 2.89
CA LEU A 63 22.56 -48.60 2.64
C LEU A 63 23.24 -49.46 1.58
N TYR A 64 23.66 -48.83 0.48
CA TYR A 64 24.38 -49.52 -0.59
C TYR A 64 25.75 -50.01 -0.13
N PHE A 65 26.46 -49.25 0.70
CA PHE A 65 27.71 -49.71 1.33
C PHE A 65 27.52 -50.94 2.19
N SER A 66 26.51 -50.94 3.07
CA SER A 66 26.18 -52.10 3.90
C SER A 66 25.86 -53.32 3.04
N TYR A 67 25.11 -53.14 1.95
CA TYR A 67 24.82 -54.21 1.01
C TYR A 67 26.08 -54.72 0.28
N ALA A 68 26.93 -53.81 -0.21
CA ALA A 68 28.14 -54.15 -0.95
C ALA A 68 29.18 -54.86 -0.07
N TYR A 69 29.33 -54.41 1.18
CA TYR A 69 30.32 -54.95 2.11
C TYR A 69 29.86 -56.25 2.78
N PHE A 70 28.63 -56.29 3.31
CA PHE A 70 28.12 -57.48 4.02
C PHE A 70 27.41 -58.48 3.11
N GLY A 71 26.79 -58.03 2.02
CA GLY A 71 26.02 -58.89 1.11
C GLY A 71 26.85 -59.51 0.00
N ASN A 72 27.80 -58.74 -0.56
CA ASN A 72 28.67 -59.20 -1.66
C ASN A 72 30.11 -59.48 -1.23
N GLU A 73 30.41 -59.38 0.08
CA GLU A 73 31.74 -59.64 0.67
C GLU A 73 32.88 -58.90 -0.05
N LEU A 74 32.60 -57.73 -0.61
CA LEU A 74 33.61 -56.93 -1.28
C LEU A 74 34.65 -56.42 -0.30
N GLU A 75 35.91 -56.34 -0.74
CA GLU A 75 36.95 -55.69 0.04
C GLU A 75 36.52 -54.28 0.46
N LEU A 76 36.85 -53.91 1.70
CA LEU A 76 36.44 -52.66 2.32
C LEU A 76 36.69 -51.43 1.41
N LYS A 77 37.86 -51.38 0.76
CA LYS A 77 38.22 -50.29 -0.15
C LYS A 77 37.31 -50.23 -1.37
N LEU A 78 37.00 -51.38 -1.97
CA LEU A 78 36.19 -51.47 -3.17
C LEU A 78 34.72 -51.17 -2.86
N ALA A 79 34.20 -51.70 -1.74
CA ALA A 79 32.86 -51.40 -1.27
C ALA A 79 32.68 -49.89 -1.00
N LEU A 80 33.66 -49.25 -0.35
CA LEU A 80 33.62 -47.82 -0.07
C LEU A 80 33.61 -46.99 -1.36
N LEU A 81 34.50 -47.31 -2.31
CA LEU A 81 34.60 -46.61 -3.60
C LEU A 81 33.32 -46.74 -4.42
N ASN A 82 32.78 -47.96 -4.56
CA ASN A 82 31.55 -48.20 -5.31
C ASN A 82 30.37 -47.47 -4.67
N SER A 83 30.30 -47.44 -3.35
CA SER A 83 29.22 -46.77 -2.63
C SER A 83 29.31 -45.26 -2.74
N PHE A 84 30.53 -44.71 -2.74
CA PHE A 84 30.76 -43.31 -3.00
C PHE A 84 30.40 -42.91 -4.44
N LEU A 85 30.75 -43.75 -5.42
CA LEU A 85 30.35 -43.54 -6.82
C LEU A 85 28.83 -43.60 -6.98
N TYR A 86 28.18 -44.57 -6.35
CA TYR A 86 26.72 -44.69 -6.37
C TYR A 86 26.04 -43.49 -5.72
N PHE A 87 26.53 -43.06 -4.54
CA PHE A 87 26.10 -41.83 -3.89
C PHE A 87 26.24 -40.62 -4.82
N THR A 88 27.39 -40.46 -5.47
CA THR A 88 27.66 -39.32 -6.37
C THR A 88 26.73 -39.35 -7.58
N ALA A 89 26.52 -40.51 -8.19
CA ALA A 89 25.61 -40.68 -9.32
C ALA A 89 24.16 -40.33 -8.95
N VAL A 90 23.69 -40.80 -7.80
CA VAL A 90 22.35 -40.49 -7.27
C VAL A 90 22.25 -39.01 -6.92
N TYR A 91 23.23 -38.44 -6.22
CA TYR A 91 23.24 -37.05 -5.80
C TYR A 91 23.25 -36.09 -7.01
N LEU A 92 24.09 -36.36 -8.01
CA LEU A 92 24.11 -35.57 -9.25
C LEU A 92 22.85 -35.79 -10.08
N GLY A 93 22.38 -37.03 -10.22
CA GLY A 93 21.18 -37.35 -10.99
C GLY A 93 19.93 -36.65 -10.45
N PHE A 94 19.63 -36.86 -9.16
CA PHE A 94 18.51 -36.16 -8.51
C PHE A 94 18.76 -34.66 -8.39
N GLY A 95 20.01 -34.23 -8.21
CA GLY A 95 20.36 -32.81 -8.19
C GLY A 95 20.01 -32.11 -9.50
N LEU A 96 20.30 -32.75 -10.63
CA LEU A 96 20.00 -32.24 -11.96
C LEU A 96 18.49 -32.17 -12.19
N ILE A 97 17.75 -33.23 -11.87
CA ILE A 97 16.27 -33.24 -11.92
C ILE A 97 15.70 -32.10 -11.05
N TYR A 98 16.23 -31.92 -9.84
CA TYR A 98 15.76 -30.89 -8.93
C TYR A 98 16.04 -29.48 -9.47
N THR A 99 17.20 -29.24 -10.08
CA THR A 99 17.50 -27.96 -10.73
C THR A 99 16.57 -27.66 -11.89
N ILE A 100 16.20 -28.67 -12.69
CA ILE A 100 15.21 -28.52 -13.77
C ILE A 100 13.84 -28.13 -13.20
N ILE A 101 13.38 -28.80 -12.14
CA ILE A 101 12.10 -28.47 -11.49
C ILE A 101 12.10 -27.04 -10.96
N ILE A 102 13.16 -26.62 -10.26
CA ILE A 102 13.30 -25.23 -9.80
C ILE A 102 13.30 -24.25 -10.96
N TYR A 103 14.02 -24.56 -12.05
CA TYR A 103 14.08 -23.71 -13.22
C TYR A 103 12.69 -23.50 -13.83
N PHE A 104 11.91 -24.57 -14.00
CA PHE A 104 10.53 -24.47 -14.47
C PHE A 104 9.66 -23.64 -13.52
N ILE A 105 9.72 -23.92 -12.21
CA ILE A 105 8.94 -23.14 -11.21
C ILE A 105 9.32 -21.66 -11.26
N ALA A 106 10.61 -21.34 -11.33
CA ALA A 106 11.09 -19.96 -11.41
C ALA A 106 10.58 -19.28 -12.70
N HIS A 107 10.67 -19.97 -13.83
CA HIS A 107 10.21 -19.44 -15.11
C HIS A 107 8.68 -19.19 -15.13
N TYR A 108 7.87 -20.09 -14.56
CA TYR A 108 6.43 -19.88 -14.44
C TYR A 108 6.07 -18.75 -13.47
N ARG A 109 6.75 -18.67 -12.31
CA ARG A 109 6.49 -17.59 -11.34
C ARG A 109 6.83 -16.20 -11.87
N VAL A 110 7.88 -16.07 -12.67
CA VAL A 110 8.23 -14.79 -13.31
C VAL A 110 7.13 -14.34 -14.28
N LYS A 111 6.58 -15.27 -15.08
CA LYS A 111 5.45 -14.97 -15.96
C LYS A 111 4.20 -14.55 -15.18
N ASP A 112 3.85 -15.26 -14.12
CA ASP A 112 2.69 -14.91 -13.29
C ASP A 112 2.85 -13.55 -12.60
N GLU A 113 4.07 -13.21 -12.16
CA GLU A 113 4.35 -11.90 -11.57
C GLU A 113 4.30 -10.77 -12.60
N GLU A 114 4.74 -11.01 -13.83
CA GLU A 114 4.61 -10.05 -14.93
C GLU A 114 3.14 -9.84 -15.34
N GLU A 115 2.35 -10.90 -15.47
CA GLU A 115 0.92 -10.79 -15.77
C GLU A 115 0.16 -10.05 -14.68
N LYS A 116 0.44 -10.36 -13.40
CA LYS A 116 -0.16 -9.63 -12.27
C LYS A 116 0.22 -8.16 -12.23
N ARG A 117 1.42 -7.78 -12.69
CA ARG A 117 1.82 -6.38 -12.80
C ARG A 117 1.04 -5.67 -13.90
N ARG A 118 0.90 -6.28 -15.08
CA ARG A 118 0.10 -5.73 -16.19
C ARG A 118 -1.36 -5.52 -15.79
N LEU A 119 -1.98 -6.52 -15.16
CA LEU A 119 -3.36 -6.42 -14.65
C LEU A 119 -3.54 -5.29 -13.64
N LYS A 120 -2.56 -5.07 -12.74
CA LYS A 120 -2.59 -3.96 -11.79
C LYS A 120 -2.43 -2.60 -12.47
N GLU A 121 -1.57 -2.50 -13.48
CA GLU A 121 -1.40 -1.27 -14.27
C GLU A 121 -2.66 -0.93 -15.07
N GLU A 122 -3.30 -1.94 -15.69
CA GLU A 122 -4.57 -1.76 -16.39
C GLU A 122 -5.70 -1.31 -15.45
N GLN A 123 -5.82 -1.93 -14.27
CA GLN A 123 -6.80 -1.51 -13.26
C GLN A 123 -6.57 -0.08 -12.78
N MET A 124 -5.31 0.30 -12.50
CA MET A 124 -5.00 1.67 -12.11
C MET A 124 -5.29 2.69 -13.21
N ASN A 125 -5.04 2.34 -14.48
CA ASN A 125 -5.34 3.23 -15.59
C ASN A 125 -6.85 3.41 -15.78
N TRP A 126 -7.62 2.32 -15.69
CA TRP A 126 -9.09 2.37 -15.73
C TRP A 126 -9.67 3.21 -14.60
N GLU A 127 -9.14 3.07 -13.39
CA GLU A 127 -9.59 3.84 -12.23
C GLU A 127 -9.25 5.34 -12.36
N ARG A 128 -8.07 5.67 -12.92
CA ARG A 128 -7.72 7.07 -13.25
C ARG A 128 -8.64 7.65 -14.31
N GLU A 129 -8.91 6.92 -15.38
CA GLU A 129 -9.80 7.37 -16.45
C GLU A 129 -11.22 7.62 -15.90
N LYS A 130 -11.73 6.73 -15.06
CA LYS A 130 -13.02 6.89 -14.38
C LYS A 130 -13.04 8.13 -13.48
N MET A 131 -11.97 8.39 -12.73
CA MET A 131 -11.86 9.59 -11.89
C MET A 131 -11.77 10.87 -12.72
N GLU A 132 -11.07 10.87 -13.85
CA GLU A 132 -11.02 12.02 -14.77
C GLU A 132 -12.39 12.31 -15.39
N LEU A 133 -13.14 11.27 -15.77
CA LEU A 133 -14.49 11.38 -16.31
C LEU A 133 -15.50 11.90 -15.28
N GLN A 134 -15.35 11.50 -14.01
CA GLN A 134 -16.14 12.06 -12.91
C GLN A 134 -15.78 13.52 -12.63
N LYS A 135 -14.48 13.86 -12.67
CA LYS A 135 -14.03 15.26 -12.52
C LYS A 135 -14.56 16.15 -13.64
N SER A 136 -14.56 15.69 -14.89
CA SER A 136 -15.08 16.49 -16.01
C SER A 136 -16.59 16.72 -15.87
N LYS A 137 -17.36 15.70 -15.51
CA LYS A 137 -18.80 15.84 -15.23
C LYS A 137 -19.08 16.82 -14.09
N TYR A 138 -18.32 16.74 -13.01
CA TYR A 138 -18.47 17.66 -11.88
C TYR A 138 -18.13 19.11 -12.24
N GLN A 139 -17.10 19.32 -13.06
CA GLN A 139 -16.76 20.65 -13.59
C GLN A 139 -17.85 21.20 -14.52
N GLU A 140 -18.44 20.36 -15.37
CA GLU A 140 -19.55 20.73 -16.25
C GLU A 140 -20.79 21.15 -15.42
N GLU A 141 -21.12 20.39 -14.37
CA GLU A 141 -22.23 20.71 -13.46
C GLU A 141 -22.00 22.01 -12.70
N LEU A 142 -20.79 22.26 -12.19
CA LEU A 142 -20.43 23.53 -11.54
C LEU A 142 -20.59 24.72 -12.50
N ARG A 143 -20.09 24.59 -13.74
CA ARG A 143 -20.21 25.63 -14.76
C ARG A 143 -21.68 25.92 -15.11
N MET A 144 -22.51 24.89 -15.22
CA MET A 144 -23.94 25.05 -15.48
C MET A 144 -24.68 25.68 -14.30
N ALA A 145 -24.28 25.37 -13.06
CA ALA A 145 -24.83 26.00 -11.86
C ALA A 145 -24.45 27.49 -11.77
N GLU A 146 -23.21 27.86 -12.12
CA GLU A 146 -22.77 29.26 -12.19
C GLU A 146 -23.55 30.06 -13.24
N LEU A 147 -23.75 29.50 -14.44
CA LEU A 147 -24.56 30.11 -15.49
C LEU A 147 -26.01 30.38 -15.03
N ARG A 148 -26.66 29.40 -14.38
CA ARG A 148 -28.01 29.58 -13.83
C ARG A 148 -28.04 30.67 -12.76
N ARG A 149 -27.03 30.73 -11.89
CA ARG A 149 -26.92 31.75 -10.85
C ARG A 149 -26.76 33.15 -11.45
N GLU A 150 -25.99 33.30 -12.53
CA GLU A 150 -25.87 34.56 -13.26
C GLU A 150 -27.18 34.99 -13.94
N GLU A 151 -27.92 34.04 -14.53
CA GLU A 151 -29.23 34.31 -15.13
C GLU A 151 -30.26 34.75 -14.08
N GLU A 152 -30.28 34.12 -12.92
CA GLU A 152 -31.14 34.51 -11.79
C GLU A 152 -30.77 35.90 -11.26
N LEU A 153 -29.48 36.20 -11.10
CA LEU A 153 -28.99 37.52 -10.72
C LEU A 153 -29.37 38.60 -11.75
N LYS A 154 -29.29 38.30 -13.05
CA LYS A 154 -29.73 39.22 -14.12
C LYS A 154 -31.24 39.46 -14.06
N ARG A 155 -32.05 38.41 -13.92
CA ARG A 155 -33.51 38.53 -13.77
C ARG A 155 -33.89 39.33 -12.52
N PHE A 156 -33.20 39.11 -11.40
CA PHE A 156 -33.44 39.85 -10.16
C PHE A 156 -33.07 41.34 -10.31
N ARG A 157 -31.99 41.65 -11.03
CA ARG A 157 -31.56 43.02 -11.32
C ARG A 157 -32.56 43.74 -12.23
N GLU A 158 -33.07 43.09 -13.26
CA GLU A 158 -34.10 43.64 -14.15
C GLU A 158 -35.43 43.90 -13.42
N LEU A 159 -35.84 42.99 -12.53
CA LEU A 159 -37.03 43.14 -11.69
C LEU A 159 -36.91 44.33 -10.73
N ASN A 160 -35.76 44.49 -10.08
CA ASN A 160 -35.52 45.63 -9.19
C ASN A 160 -35.45 46.97 -9.95
N GLN A 161 -34.93 46.98 -11.18
CA GLN A 161 -34.85 48.17 -12.02
C GLN A 161 -36.22 48.60 -12.57
N LYS A 162 -37.12 47.65 -12.84
CA LYS A 162 -38.53 47.96 -13.13
C LYS A 162 -39.27 48.49 -11.89
N LYS A 163 -39.04 47.89 -10.73
CA LYS A 163 -39.67 48.30 -9.46
C LYS A 163 -39.21 49.69 -8.99
N SER A 164 -38.00 50.13 -9.35
CA SER A 164 -37.50 51.49 -9.04
C SER A 164 -38.07 52.59 -9.96
N ASN A 165 -38.64 52.24 -11.12
CA ASN A 165 -39.19 53.21 -12.06
C ASN A 165 -40.70 53.49 -11.87
N GLU A 166 -41.38 52.81 -10.94
CA GLU A 166 -42.83 52.93 -10.72
C GLU A 166 -43.23 53.49 -9.34
N LEU A 167 -42.29 54.00 -8.53
CA LEU A 167 -42.62 54.55 -7.20
C LEU A 167 -42.47 56.09 -7.15
N PRO A 168 -43.48 56.84 -6.66
CA PRO A 168 -43.35 58.28 -6.40
C PRO A 168 -42.37 58.52 -5.24
N PRO A 169 -41.79 59.73 -5.13
CA PRO A 169 -40.76 60.01 -4.12
C PRO A 169 -41.38 59.88 -2.73
N ARG A 170 -40.88 58.95 -1.92
CA ARG A 170 -41.27 58.81 -0.52
C ARG A 170 -40.16 59.37 0.36
N GLU A 171 -40.55 60.32 1.22
CA GLU A 171 -39.73 60.94 2.25
C GLU A 171 -39.12 59.91 3.20
N GLY A 172 -37.99 60.30 3.78
CA GLY A 172 -36.99 59.45 4.42
C GLY A 172 -37.50 58.46 5.46
N ILE A 173 -36.91 57.27 5.43
CA ILE A 173 -36.95 56.31 6.53
C ILE A 173 -35.50 56.04 6.95
N SER A 174 -35.27 56.24 8.24
CA SER A 174 -34.02 56.07 8.97
C SER A 174 -33.45 54.64 8.85
N TYR A 175 -32.13 54.54 8.74
CA TYR A 175 -31.36 53.31 8.48
C TYR A 175 -31.31 52.29 9.65
N ASN A 176 -32.09 52.45 10.72
CA ASN A 176 -31.96 51.65 11.93
C ASN A 176 -32.98 50.50 12.10
N ASP A 177 -33.99 50.36 11.23
CA ASP A 177 -35.06 49.36 11.42
C ASP A 177 -34.97 48.09 10.54
N PHE A 178 -33.93 47.93 9.72
CA PHE A 178 -33.79 46.74 8.83
C PHE A 178 -32.77 45.69 9.30
N MET A 179 -32.06 45.93 10.41
CA MET A 179 -31.06 44.99 10.96
C MET A 179 -31.59 44.16 12.14
N SER A 180 -32.92 43.96 12.24
CA SER A 180 -33.54 43.12 13.27
C SER A 180 -34.54 42.16 12.62
N GLY A 181 -34.06 41.05 12.08
CA GLY A 181 -34.95 39.97 11.66
C GLY A 181 -34.36 39.05 10.61
N ASN A 182 -33.62 38.04 11.10
CA ASN A 182 -33.49 36.66 10.59
C ASN A 182 -32.03 36.20 10.58
N GLU A 183 -31.50 35.96 11.78
CA GLU A 183 -30.54 34.89 12.01
C GLU A 183 -31.30 33.55 11.99
N ASP A 184 -31.67 33.07 10.81
CA ASP A 184 -31.86 31.62 10.63
C ASP A 184 -30.55 31.06 10.09
N VAL A 185 -29.64 30.82 11.03
CA VAL A 185 -28.49 29.95 10.84
C VAL A 185 -29.05 28.56 10.54
N VAL A 186 -29.06 28.19 9.27
CA VAL A 186 -29.24 26.79 8.89
C VAL A 186 -27.98 26.06 9.34
N ASP A 187 -28.07 25.43 10.52
CA ASP A 187 -27.09 24.45 10.98
C ASP A 187 -26.96 23.37 9.89
N ILE A 188 -25.83 23.39 9.18
CA ILE A 188 -25.43 22.30 8.30
C ILE A 188 -25.06 21.15 9.24
N ASP A 189 -26.01 20.24 9.43
CA ASP A 189 -25.83 18.99 10.16
C ASP A 189 -24.61 18.24 9.61
N SER A 190 -23.54 18.24 10.40
CA SER A 190 -22.23 17.65 10.10
C SER A 190 -22.23 16.11 10.07
N ASN A 191 -23.39 15.47 9.92
CA ASN A 191 -23.56 14.01 9.97
C ASN A 191 -23.47 13.28 8.62
N GLN A 192 -23.26 13.95 7.48
CA GLN A 192 -23.10 13.24 6.20
C GLN A 192 -21.66 12.83 5.86
N GLN A 193 -20.65 13.15 6.69
CA GLN A 193 -19.27 12.70 6.43
C GLN A 193 -18.95 11.28 6.94
N GLN A 194 -19.87 10.57 7.59
CA GLN A 194 -19.62 9.20 8.06
C GLN A 194 -20.07 8.09 7.12
N LEU A 195 -20.92 8.37 6.11
CA LEU A 195 -21.50 7.32 5.26
C LEU A 195 -20.67 6.92 4.03
N VAL A 196 -19.46 7.47 3.85
CA VAL A 196 -18.59 7.12 2.70
C VAL A 196 -17.34 6.33 3.13
N MET A 197 -17.18 6.01 4.43
CA MET A 197 -16.02 5.26 4.93
C MET A 197 -16.31 3.81 5.35
N GLU A 198 -17.53 3.29 5.17
CA GLU A 198 -17.84 1.88 5.49
C GLU A 198 -17.77 0.91 4.29
N ASP A 199 -17.67 1.37 3.05
CA ASP A 199 -17.63 0.48 1.87
C ASP A 199 -16.20 0.10 1.40
N ASN A 200 -15.17 0.35 2.21
CA ASN A 200 -13.78 -0.04 1.92
C ASN A 200 -13.15 -0.86 3.05
N LEU A 201 -13.82 -1.93 3.46
CA LEU A 201 -13.25 -3.00 4.29
C LEU A 201 -13.51 -4.38 3.67
#